data_AF-A0A7H9AN76-F1
#
_entry.id   AF-A0A7H9AN76-F1
#
_cell.length_a   1.000
_cell.length_b   1.000
_cell.length_c   1.000
_cell.angle_alpha   90.00
_cell.angle_beta   90.00
_cell.angle_gamma   90.00
#
_symmetry.space_group_name_H-M   'P 1'
#
loop_
_entity.id
_entity.type
_entity.pdbx_description
1 polymer ?
#
loop_
_entity_poly.entity_id
_entity_poly.type
_entity_poly.pdbx_seq_one_letter_code
_entity_poly.pdbx_strand_id
1 'polypeptide(L)'
;MLAGFRVNAKYSELDFEKIDTSKIKEKHFKNEEKEFLKTLIGKVSKDILSQLDIKSTFKIELEDGDFYVLKDLEDGNYLSMNEKGSVYGMIHDPYEVEKLFDTKESFFEALKSGEFSISKYRESKFSV
;
A
#
# COMPACT_ATOMS: atom_id res chain seq x y z
N MET A 1 0.95 0.68 21.82
CA MET A 1 0.40 -0.42 22.64
C MET A 1 1.32 -0.59 23.86
N LEU A 2 0.99 0.02 25.01
CA LEU A 2 1.52 -0.43 26.29
C LEU A 2 0.63 -1.62 26.69
N ALA A 3 1.22 -2.77 26.97
CA ALA A 3 0.52 -4.03 27.21
C ALA A 3 -0.72 -3.87 28.14
N GLY A 4 -1.94 -3.91 27.59
CA GLY A 4 -3.18 -4.15 28.34
C GLY A 4 -3.73 -3.05 29.27
N PHE A 5 -3.13 -1.86 29.37
CA PHE A 5 -3.64 -0.80 30.26
C PHE A 5 -4.42 0.29 29.51
N ARG A 6 -5.54 0.74 30.09
CA ARG A 6 -6.30 1.90 29.63
C ARG A 6 -5.96 3.10 30.52
N VAL A 7 -5.37 4.13 29.92
CA VAL A 7 -5.11 5.40 30.61
C VAL A 7 -6.43 6.15 30.74
N ASN A 8 -6.84 6.47 31.98
CA ASN A 8 -8.05 7.23 32.29
C ASN A 8 -7.68 8.60 32.90
N ALA A 9 -6.79 9.32 32.21
CA ALA A 9 -6.33 10.66 32.58
C ALA A 9 -6.45 11.57 31.35
N LYS A 10 -6.69 12.87 31.57
CA LYS A 10 -6.67 13.86 30.50
C LYS A 10 -5.24 14.15 30.08
N TYR A 11 -5.05 14.59 28.83
CA TYR A 11 -3.72 14.95 28.32
C TYR A 11 -2.98 15.96 29.21
N SER A 12 -3.70 16.96 29.74
CA SER A 12 -3.18 17.99 30.64
C SER A 12 -2.75 17.46 32.02
N GLU A 13 -3.15 16.25 32.38
CA GLU A 13 -2.84 15.60 33.66
C GLU A 13 -1.62 14.67 33.52
N LEU A 14 -1.09 14.49 32.31
CA LEU A 14 0.11 13.70 32.05
C LEU A 14 1.36 14.54 32.31
N ASP A 15 2.23 14.04 33.17
CA ASP A 15 3.51 14.65 33.49
C ASP A 15 4.60 14.06 32.56
N PHE A 16 4.89 14.79 31.47
CA PHE A 16 5.86 14.36 30.47
C PHE A 16 7.32 14.45 30.96
N GLU A 17 7.61 15.23 32.00
CA GLU A 17 8.97 15.33 32.57
C GLU A 17 9.38 14.06 33.31
N LYS A 18 8.41 13.26 33.76
CA LYS A 18 8.64 11.98 34.44
C LYS A 18 8.74 10.79 33.50
N ILE A 19 8.53 10.98 32.21
CA ILE A 19 8.67 9.92 31.21
C ILE A 19 10.14 9.84 30.82
N ASP A 20 10.83 8.80 31.30
CA ASP A 20 12.21 8.54 30.90
C ASP A 20 12.24 8.03 29.45
N THR A 21 12.62 8.93 28.52
CA THR A 21 12.80 8.62 27.11
C THR A 21 14.23 8.22 26.75
N SER A 22 15.16 8.17 27.72
CA SER A 22 16.60 7.92 27.46
C SER A 22 16.88 6.57 26.77
N LYS A 23 15.96 5.61 26.91
CA LYS A 23 16.02 4.28 26.30
C LYS A 23 15.17 4.15 25.03
N ILE A 24 14.40 5.19 24.67
CA ILE A 24 13.66 5.23 23.42
C ILE A 24 14.63 5.54 22.31
N LYS A 25 14.64 4.70 21.28
CA LYS A 25 15.42 4.91 20.07
C LYS A 25 14.47 4.96 18.89
N GLU A 26 14.65 5.94 18.03
CA GLU A 26 14.00 5.92 16.73
C GLU A 26 14.52 4.71 15.95
N LYS A 27 13.60 3.82 15.56
CA LYS A 27 13.93 2.67 14.73
C LYS A 27 13.58 3.03 13.29
N HIS A 28 14.61 3.29 12.49
CA HIS A 28 14.44 3.36 11.04
C HIS A 28 14.31 1.94 10.51
N PHE A 29 13.09 1.56 10.10
CA PHE A 29 12.89 0.32 9.35
C PHE A 29 13.36 0.55 7.91
N LYS A 30 14.21 -0.34 7.41
CA LYS A 30 14.38 -0.47 5.95
C LYS A 30 13.06 -1.01 5.41
N ASN A 31 12.46 -0.29 4.46
CA ASN A 31 11.30 -0.80 3.73
C ASN A 31 11.85 -1.68 2.60
N GLU A 32 12.06 -2.95 2.91
CA GLU A 32 12.60 -3.96 1.98
C GLU A 32 11.62 -4.20 0.83
N GLU A 33 10.32 -4.15 1.13
CA GLU A 33 9.20 -4.27 0.20
C GLU A 33 9.25 -3.18 -0.88
N LYS A 34 9.61 -1.95 -0.50
CA LYS A 34 9.78 -0.84 -1.43
C LYS A 34 10.94 -1.03 -2.39
N GLU A 35 12.09 -1.48 -1.90
CA GLU A 35 13.23 -1.71 -2.77
C GLU A 35 12.98 -2.91 -3.71
N PHE A 36 12.28 -3.94 -3.22
CA PHE A 36 11.80 -5.03 -4.05
C PHE A 36 10.81 -4.53 -5.12
N LEU A 37 9.78 -3.79 -4.73
CA LEU A 37 8.77 -3.29 -5.66
C LEU A 37 9.37 -2.37 -6.73
N LYS A 38 10.33 -1.51 -6.38
CA LYS A 38 11.07 -0.72 -7.38
C LYS A 38 11.81 -1.58 -8.38
N THR A 39 12.43 -2.66 -7.92
CA THR A 39 13.14 -3.62 -8.78
C THR A 39 12.16 -4.33 -9.70
N LEU A 40 11.00 -4.72 -9.18
CA LEU A 40 9.93 -5.37 -9.92
C LEU A 40 9.32 -4.45 -10.98
N ILE A 41 9.02 -3.18 -10.65
CA ILE A 41 8.51 -2.17 -11.58
C ILE A 41 9.54 -1.86 -12.67
N GLY A 42 10.82 -1.80 -12.31
CA GLY A 42 11.90 -1.45 -13.23
C GLY A 42 11.84 0.02 -13.68
N LYS A 43 12.20 0.28 -14.95
CA LYS A 43 12.25 1.63 -15.51
C LYS A 43 10.90 1.99 -16.13
N VAL A 44 10.21 2.94 -15.54
CA VAL A 44 8.94 3.52 -16.04
C VAL A 44 9.02 5.05 -16.07
N SER A 45 8.11 5.71 -16.80
CA SER A 45 8.08 7.17 -16.87
C SER A 45 7.71 7.79 -15.51
N LYS A 46 8.14 9.03 -15.29
CA LYS A 46 7.79 9.78 -14.08
C LYS A 46 6.27 9.96 -13.93
N ASP A 47 5.56 10.10 -15.05
CA ASP A 47 4.10 10.27 -15.08
C ASP A 47 3.35 9.03 -14.58
N ILE A 48 3.85 7.83 -14.91
CA ILE A 48 3.33 6.57 -14.37
C ILE A 48 3.66 6.48 -12.88
N LEU A 49 4.91 6.75 -12.49
CA LEU A 49 5.30 6.70 -11.07
C LEU A 49 4.51 7.65 -10.19
N SER A 50 4.15 8.84 -10.69
CA SER A 50 3.35 9.80 -9.93
C SER A 50 1.91 9.36 -9.69
N GLN A 51 1.42 8.38 -10.44
CA GLN A 51 0.10 7.78 -10.21
C GLN A 51 0.13 6.73 -9.10
N LEU A 52 1.31 6.22 -8.71
CA LEU A 52 1.47 5.11 -7.77
C LEU A 52 2.00 5.57 -6.40
N ASP A 53 1.68 4.83 -5.35
CA ASP A 53 2.03 5.13 -3.95
C ASP A 53 3.24 4.30 -3.47
N ILE A 54 4.27 4.20 -4.31
CA ILE A 54 5.43 3.30 -4.08
C ILE A 54 6.17 3.59 -2.76
N LYS A 55 6.11 4.82 -2.24
CA LYS A 55 6.79 5.16 -0.98
C LYS A 55 6.15 4.50 0.24
N SER A 56 4.84 4.27 0.20
CA SER A 56 4.03 3.68 1.28
C SER A 56 3.62 2.25 0.96
N THR A 57 4.30 1.60 0.01
CA THR A 57 4.05 0.19 -0.31
C THR A 57 4.35 -0.69 0.90
N PHE A 58 3.58 -1.77 0.98
CA PHE A 58 3.72 -2.88 1.91
C PHE A 58 3.26 -4.17 1.20
N LYS A 59 3.55 -5.31 1.82
CA LYS A 59 3.24 -6.63 1.30
C LYS A 59 1.93 -7.15 1.91
N ILE A 60 1.08 -7.72 1.07
CA ILE A 60 -0.12 -8.47 1.43
C ILE A 60 0.17 -9.94 1.11
N GLU A 61 0.16 -10.79 2.13
CA GLU A 61 0.40 -12.22 2.01
C GLU A 61 -0.95 -12.94 1.93
N LEU A 62 -1.21 -13.63 0.81
CA LEU A 62 -2.40 -14.46 0.59
C LEU A 62 -1.95 -15.90 0.30
N GLU A 63 -2.89 -16.86 0.32
CA GLU A 63 -2.59 -18.27 -0.02
C GLU A 63 -1.99 -18.42 -1.44
N ASP A 64 -2.41 -17.56 -2.37
CA ASP A 64 -1.94 -17.55 -3.76
C ASP A 64 -0.60 -16.82 -3.97
N GLY A 65 -0.05 -16.22 -2.91
CA GLY A 65 1.28 -15.63 -2.90
C GLY A 65 1.33 -14.21 -2.32
N ASP A 66 2.47 -13.57 -2.56
CA ASP A 66 2.81 -12.25 -2.04
C ASP A 66 2.48 -11.15 -3.05
N PHE A 67 1.80 -10.10 -2.57
CA PHE A 67 1.36 -8.96 -3.36
C PHE A 67 1.88 -7.66 -2.77
N TYR A 68 2.44 -6.81 -3.61
CA TYR A 68 3.05 -5.55 -3.23
C TYR A 68 2.14 -4.40 -3.66
N VAL A 69 1.73 -3.56 -2.71
CA VAL A 69 0.76 -2.49 -2.97
C VAL A 69 1.37 -1.42 -3.90
N LEU A 70 0.71 -1.18 -5.02
CA LEU A 70 1.00 -0.14 -5.99
C LEU A 70 0.26 1.17 -5.67
N LYS A 71 -0.97 1.07 -5.17
CA LYS A 71 -1.87 2.21 -4.91
C LYS A 71 -2.83 1.89 -3.77
N ASP A 72 -3.07 2.86 -2.90
CA ASP A 72 -4.20 2.86 -1.98
C ASP A 72 -5.49 3.34 -2.71
N LEU A 73 -6.54 2.51 -2.68
CA LEU A 73 -7.86 2.82 -3.27
C LEU A 73 -8.89 3.26 -2.21
N GLU A 74 -8.46 3.51 -0.97
CA GLU A 74 -9.26 3.84 0.22
C GLU A 74 -10.08 2.67 0.77
N ASP A 75 -10.52 2.79 2.03
CA ASP A 75 -11.35 1.81 2.74
C ASP A 75 -10.80 0.37 2.79
N GLY A 76 -9.47 0.26 2.82
CA GLY A 76 -8.78 -1.04 2.86
C GLY A 76 -8.70 -1.73 1.49
N ASN A 77 -9.00 -1.02 0.41
CA ASN A 77 -8.88 -1.53 -0.96
C ASN A 77 -7.55 -1.09 -1.58
N TYR A 78 -6.95 -1.96 -2.39
CA TYR A 78 -5.62 -1.71 -2.96
C TYR A 78 -5.52 -2.13 -4.43
N LEU A 79 -4.68 -1.42 -5.17
CA LEU A 79 -4.09 -1.97 -6.39
C LEU A 79 -2.74 -2.57 -6.00
N SER A 80 -2.47 -3.81 -6.41
CA SER A 80 -1.25 -4.53 -6.03
C SER A 80 -0.63 -5.29 -7.19
N MET A 81 0.62 -5.71 -7.03
CA MET A 81 1.38 -6.49 -8.02
C MET A 81 1.99 -7.72 -7.35
N ASN A 82 1.88 -8.89 -7.98
CA ASN A 82 2.59 -10.07 -7.50
C ASN A 82 4.05 -10.10 -8.00
N GLU A 83 4.86 -11.02 -7.51
CA GLU A 83 6.27 -11.16 -7.91
C GLU A 83 6.50 -11.45 -9.40
N LYS A 84 5.47 -11.93 -10.11
CA LYS A 84 5.52 -12.18 -11.56
C LYS A 84 5.23 -10.93 -12.39
N GLY A 85 4.83 -9.84 -11.74
CA GLY A 85 4.44 -8.59 -12.37
C GLY A 85 2.97 -8.50 -12.79
N SER A 86 2.14 -9.50 -12.49
CA SER A 86 0.69 -9.40 -12.71
C SER A 86 0.08 -8.42 -11.72
N VAL A 87 -0.92 -7.64 -12.17
CA VAL A 87 -1.55 -6.56 -11.39
C VAL A 87 -2.97 -6.93 -11.01
N TYR A 88 -3.35 -6.62 -9.77
CA TYR A 88 -4.60 -7.06 -9.15
C TYR A 88 -5.28 -5.92 -8.41
N GLY A 89 -6.61 -5.92 -8.45
CA GLY A 89 -7.45 -5.21 -7.50
C GLY A 89 -7.68 -6.10 -6.27
N MET A 90 -7.41 -5.55 -5.09
CA MET A 90 -7.61 -6.18 -3.78
C MET A 90 -8.74 -5.44 -3.08
N ILE A 91 -9.94 -5.99 -3.12
CA ILE A 91 -11.15 -5.39 -2.57
C ILE A 91 -11.44 -6.04 -1.22
N HIS A 92 -11.65 -5.23 -0.18
CA HIS A 92 -11.83 -5.70 1.17
C HIS A 92 -13.29 -6.13 1.45
N ASP A 93 -14.28 -5.37 0.97
CA ASP A 93 -15.69 -5.64 1.23
C ASP A 93 -16.61 -5.33 0.03
N PRO A 94 -17.27 -6.33 -0.57
CA PRO A 94 -17.05 -7.76 -0.33
C PRO A 94 -15.62 -8.16 -0.73
N TYR A 95 -15.05 -9.14 -0.03
CA TYR A 95 -13.69 -9.61 -0.32
C TYR A 95 -13.60 -10.13 -1.77
N GLU A 96 -12.79 -9.49 -2.59
CA GLU A 96 -12.55 -9.84 -4.00
C GLU A 96 -11.07 -9.61 -4.36
N VAL A 97 -10.45 -10.60 -4.98
CA VAL A 97 -9.12 -10.48 -5.59
C VAL A 97 -9.28 -10.63 -7.08
N GLU A 98 -9.19 -9.51 -7.80
CA GLU A 98 -9.43 -9.44 -9.24
C GLU A 98 -8.11 -9.27 -9.98
N LYS A 99 -7.78 -10.19 -10.88
CA LYS A 99 -6.63 -10.02 -11.77
C LYS A 99 -6.99 -9.06 -12.90
N LEU A 100 -6.31 -7.93 -12.96
CA LEU A 100 -6.56 -6.87 -13.95
C LEU A 100 -5.61 -6.97 -15.14
N PHE A 101 -4.34 -7.31 -14.89
CA PHE A 101 -3.32 -7.43 -15.93
C PHE A 101 -2.41 -8.63 -15.68
N ASP A 102 -2.08 -9.38 -16.72
CA ASP A 102 -1.16 -10.51 -16.62
C ASP A 102 0.30 -10.08 -16.45
N THR A 103 0.68 -8.90 -16.95
CA THR A 103 2.04 -8.39 -16.89
C THR A 103 2.06 -6.90 -16.50
N LYS A 104 3.20 -6.46 -15.96
CA LYS A 104 3.39 -5.05 -15.58
C LYS A 104 3.49 -4.17 -16.81
N GLU A 105 4.04 -4.70 -17.90
CA GLU A 105 4.17 -4.00 -19.17
C GLU A 105 2.79 -3.63 -19.75
N SER A 106 1.82 -4.56 -19.77
CA SER A 106 0.47 -4.26 -20.27
C SER A 106 -0.26 -3.26 -19.38
N PHE A 107 -0.09 -3.35 -18.05
CA PHE A 107 -0.59 -2.35 -17.12
C PHE A 107 -0.04 -0.95 -17.38
N PHE A 108 1.29 -0.82 -17.54
CA PHE A 108 1.93 0.47 -17.80
C PHE A 108 1.56 1.06 -19.16
N GLU A 109 1.41 0.21 -20.19
CA GLU A 109 0.92 0.63 -21.49
C GLU A 109 -0.53 1.13 -21.41
N ALA A 110 -1.40 0.43 -20.69
CA ALA A 110 -2.80 0.83 -20.50
C ALA A 110 -2.94 2.14 -19.71
N LEU A 111 -2.09 2.36 -18.69
CA LEU A 111 -2.03 3.64 -17.98
C LEU A 111 -1.58 4.78 -18.89
N LYS A 112 -0.60 4.51 -19.76
CA LYS A 112 -0.04 5.52 -20.66
C LYS A 112 -0.99 5.87 -21.80
N SER A 113 -1.71 4.88 -22.35
CA SER A 113 -2.70 5.08 -23.42
C SER A 113 -4.00 5.70 -22.90
N GLY A 114 -4.24 5.63 -21.59
CA GLY A 114 -5.50 6.04 -20.96
C GLY A 114 -6.62 5.02 -21.10
N GLU A 115 -6.32 3.82 -21.62
CA GLU A 115 -7.23 2.67 -21.63
C GLU A 115 -7.63 2.27 -20.21
N PHE A 116 -6.67 2.31 -19.30
CA PHE A 116 -6.90 2.09 -17.88
C PHE A 116 -6.70 3.38 -17.08
N SER A 117 -7.63 3.67 -16.18
CA SER A 117 -7.50 4.74 -15.20
C SER A 117 -7.81 4.18 -13.81
N ILE A 118 -6.87 4.38 -12.89
CA ILE A 118 -7.00 3.95 -11.49
C ILE A 118 -8.23 4.62 -10.84
N SER A 119 -8.48 5.89 -11.13
CA SER A 119 -9.65 6.60 -10.56
C SER A 119 -10.96 6.03 -11.09
N LYS A 120 -11.04 5.75 -12.39
CA LYS A 120 -12.24 5.15 -12.99
C LYS A 120 -12.48 3.73 -12.48
N TYR A 121 -11.42 2.94 -12.32
CA TYR A 121 -11.52 1.60 -11.73
C TYR A 121 -12.09 1.68 -10.32
N ARG A 122 -11.52 2.55 -9.48
CA ARG A 122 -12.01 2.82 -8.13
C ARG A 122 -13.49 3.22 -8.14
N GLU A 123 -13.86 4.22 -8.92
CA GLU A 123 -15.27 4.65 -9.06
C GLU A 123 -16.18 3.49 -9.47
N SER A 124 -15.78 2.65 -10.42
CA SER A 124 -16.60 1.51 -10.86
C SER A 124 -16.84 0.44 -9.80
N LYS A 125 -15.92 0.30 -8.83
CA LYS A 125 -16.01 -0.68 -7.75
C LYS A 125 -16.73 -0.15 -6.51
N PHE A 126 -16.67 1.16 -6.28
CA PHE A 126 -17.15 1.79 -5.03
C PHE A 126 -18.21 2.87 -5.23
N SER A 127 -18.82 2.95 -6.42
CA SER A 127 -19.99 3.79 -6.64
C SER A 127 -21.17 3.26 -5.82
N VAL A 128 -21.58 4.04 -4.82
CA VAL A 128 -22.84 3.89 -4.09
C VAL A 128 -23.99 4.39 -4.94
#